data_AF-A0A7J6GER6-F1
#
_entry.id   AF-A0A7J6GER6-F1
#
_cell.length_a   1.000
_cell.length_b   1.000
_cell.length_c   1.000
_cell.angle_alpha   90.00
_cell.angle_beta   90.00
_cell.angle_gamma   90.00
#
_symmetry.space_group_name_H-M   'P 1'
#
loop_
_entity.id
_entity.type
_entity.pdbx_description
1 polymer ?
#
loop_
_entity_poly.entity_id
_entity_poly.type
_entity_poly.pdbx_seq_one_letter_code
_entity_poly.pdbx_strand_id
1 'polypeptide(L)'
;MGRGKIVIRRIDNSTSRQVTFSKRRNGLLKKAKELSILCDAQVGLIIFSSTGKLYDYSSSSMKSVIERYNKMKEEHHQLLNPISEVKDQILTDEIRELNKKGNLIHQENIELYKKVDLLQKENMELQIK
;
A
#
# COMPACT_ATOMS: atom_id res chain seq x y z
N MET A 1 25.55 37.13 -18.44
CA MET A 1 25.46 37.29 -16.96
C MET A 1 25.49 35.91 -16.31
N GLY A 2 26.46 35.66 -15.42
CA GLY A 2 26.61 34.36 -14.73
C GLY A 2 25.46 34.08 -13.76
N ARG A 3 25.10 32.81 -13.57
CA ARG A 3 24.09 32.39 -12.60
C ARG A 3 24.72 32.25 -11.22
N GLY A 4 24.20 32.94 -10.21
CA GLY A 4 24.59 32.74 -8.81
C GLY A 4 24.12 31.40 -8.25
N LYS A 5 24.85 30.88 -7.24
CA LYS A 5 24.44 29.69 -6.47
C LYS A 5 23.16 29.99 -5.70
N ILE A 6 22.23 29.04 -5.67
CA ILE A 6 21.00 29.12 -4.87
C ILE A 6 20.95 27.97 -3.86
N VAL A 7 20.28 28.19 -2.72
CA VAL A 7 20.02 27.16 -1.71
C VAL A 7 18.92 26.20 -2.21
N ILE A 8 19.04 24.91 -1.93
CA ILE A 8 18.00 23.91 -2.24
C ILE A 8 16.91 23.96 -1.16
N ARG A 9 15.94 24.86 -1.38
CA ARG A 9 14.69 24.98 -0.63
C ARG A 9 13.58 25.49 -1.55
N ARG A 10 12.34 25.48 -1.10
CA ARG A 10 11.22 26.08 -1.85
C ARG A 10 11.54 27.56 -2.10
N ILE A 11 11.37 28.02 -3.35
CA ILE A 11 11.49 29.43 -3.71
C ILE A 11 10.17 30.12 -3.33
N ASP A 12 10.21 31.14 -2.47
CA ASP A 12 8.99 31.77 -1.95
C ASP A 12 8.31 32.66 -3.00
N ASN A 13 9.08 33.48 -3.71
CA ASN A 13 8.58 34.33 -4.79
C ASN A 13 7.95 33.47 -5.90
N SER A 14 6.65 33.66 -6.16
CA SER A 14 5.87 32.86 -7.11
C SER A 14 6.39 32.98 -8.54
N THR A 15 6.68 34.19 -9.00
CA THR A 15 7.21 34.46 -10.35
C THR A 15 8.58 33.80 -10.54
N SER A 16 9.52 34.00 -9.60
CA SER A 16 10.83 33.35 -9.64
C SER A 16 10.72 31.82 -9.60
N ARG A 17 9.80 31.29 -8.79
CA ARG A 17 9.52 29.85 -8.72
C ARG A 17 8.99 29.31 -10.04
N GLN A 18 8.06 30.00 -10.71
CA GLN A 18 7.51 29.59 -12.00
C GLN A 18 8.57 29.62 -13.11
N VAL A 19 9.37 30.69 -13.19
CA VAL A 19 10.47 30.79 -14.15
C VAL A 19 11.51 29.70 -13.91
N THR A 20 11.84 29.43 -12.65
CA THR A 20 12.80 28.39 -12.27
C THR A 20 12.26 27.00 -12.57
N PHE A 21 10.99 26.74 -12.28
CA PHE A 21 10.31 25.50 -12.62
C PHE A 21 10.40 25.23 -14.12
N SER A 22 10.01 26.19 -14.96
CA SER A 22 10.07 26.05 -16.42
C SER A 22 11.48 25.73 -16.92
N LYS A 23 12.50 26.43 -16.41
CA LYS A 23 13.91 26.21 -16.79
C LYS A 23 14.44 24.87 -16.32
N ARG A 24 14.22 24.51 -15.05
CA ARG A 24 14.70 23.24 -14.46
C ARG A 24 13.98 22.04 -15.04
N ARG A 25 12.65 22.11 -15.20
CA ARG A 25 11.84 21.09 -15.86
C ARG A 25 12.38 20.80 -17.26
N ASN A 26 12.60 21.84 -18.07
CA ASN A 26 13.16 21.67 -19.42
C ASN A 26 14.57 21.07 -19.39
N GLY A 27 15.42 21.49 -18.44
CA GLY A 27 16.76 20.90 -18.27
C GLY A 27 16.71 19.42 -17.88
N LEU A 28 15.81 19.05 -16.98
CA LEU A 28 15.62 17.67 -16.55
C LEU A 28 15.08 16.78 -17.67
N LEU A 29 14.09 17.26 -18.44
CA LEU A 29 13.57 16.57 -19.62
C LEU A 29 14.67 16.31 -20.65
N LYS A 30 15.54 17.29 -20.90
CA LYS A 30 16.71 17.13 -21.78
C LYS A 30 17.66 16.05 -21.27
N LYS A 31 17.98 16.07 -19.97
CA LYS A 31 18.87 15.07 -19.36
C LYS A 31 18.29 13.66 -19.39
N ALA A 32 16.98 13.52 -19.13
CA ALA A 32 16.28 12.24 -19.25
C ALA A 32 16.36 11.68 -20.68
N LYS A 33 16.15 12.53 -21.69
CA LYS A 33 16.27 12.16 -23.10
C LYS A 33 17.71 11.81 -23.52
N GLU A 34 18.68 12.60 -23.07
CA GLU A 34 20.09 12.31 -23.32
C GLU A 34 20.47 10.94 -22.74
N LEU A 35 20.10 10.67 -21.49
CA LEU A 35 20.37 9.39 -20.83
C LEU A 35 19.75 8.20 -21.58
N SER A 36 18.47 8.31 -21.99
CA SER A 36 17.82 7.22 -22.70
C SER A 36 18.49 6.90 -24.04
N ILE A 37 18.97 7.92 -24.74
CA ILE A 37 19.63 7.74 -26.05
C ILE A 37 21.06 7.23 -25.87
N LEU A 38 21.85 7.86 -25.00
CA LEU A 38 23.28 7.56 -24.84
C LEU A 38 23.53 6.16 -24.28
N CYS A 39 22.62 5.66 -23.46
CA CYS A 39 22.78 4.40 -22.74
C CYS A 39 21.75 3.34 -23.14
N ASP A 40 20.96 3.57 -24.19
CA ASP A 40 19.84 2.71 -24.60
C ASP A 40 18.92 2.32 -23.42
N ALA A 41 18.65 3.30 -22.55
CA ALA A 41 17.93 3.09 -21.31
C ALA A 41 16.45 3.44 -21.47
N GLN A 42 15.57 2.60 -20.90
CA GLN A 42 14.17 2.97 -20.73
C GLN A 42 14.03 3.97 -19.58
N VAL A 43 13.56 5.18 -19.89
CA VAL A 43 13.44 6.29 -18.95
C VAL A 43 12.02 6.84 -19.01
N GLY A 44 11.39 7.00 -17.84
CA GLY A 44 10.12 7.71 -17.66
C GLY A 44 10.27 8.82 -16.63
N LEU A 45 9.67 9.99 -16.90
CA LEU A 45 9.66 11.14 -16.02
C LEU A 45 8.25 11.74 -15.99
N ILE A 46 7.71 11.94 -14.79
CA ILE A 46 6.39 12.52 -14.54
C ILE A 46 6.56 13.69 -13.57
N ILE A 47 6.02 14.86 -13.91
CA ILE A 47 6.11 16.09 -13.11
C ILE A 47 4.74 16.75 -13.05
N PHE A 48 4.22 16.93 -11.83
CA PHE A 48 3.06 17.76 -11.58
C PHE A 48 3.49 19.14 -11.06
N SER A 49 3.02 20.21 -11.70
CA SER A 49 3.26 21.56 -11.19
C SER A 49 2.39 21.85 -9.96
N SER A 50 2.70 22.93 -9.25
CA SER A 50 1.83 23.43 -8.16
C SER A 50 0.45 23.88 -8.64
N THR A 51 0.20 23.96 -9.95
CA THR A 51 -1.12 24.25 -10.55
C THR A 51 -1.81 22.97 -11.03
N GLY A 52 -1.29 21.80 -10.70
CA GLY A 52 -1.83 20.50 -11.14
C GLY A 52 -1.53 20.14 -12.61
N LYS A 53 -0.73 20.93 -13.34
CA LYS A 53 -0.41 20.63 -14.74
C LYS A 53 0.60 19.50 -14.81
N LEU A 54 0.29 18.49 -15.62
CA LEU A 54 1.17 17.37 -15.94
C LEU A 54 2.21 17.80 -17.00
N TYR A 55 3.45 17.43 -16.76
CA TYR A 55 4.54 17.45 -17.72
C TYR A 55 5.28 16.13 -17.62
N ASP A 56 5.47 15.46 -18.74
CA ASP A 56 6.06 14.13 -18.76
C ASP A 56 7.00 13.92 -19.94
N TYR A 57 7.77 12.84 -19.83
CA TYR A 57 8.64 12.31 -20.87
C TYR A 57 8.76 10.80 -20.71
N SER A 58 8.71 10.08 -21.82
CA SER A 58 9.10 8.67 -21.90
C SER A 58 10.03 8.48 -23.09
N SER A 59 11.02 7.61 -22.95
CA SER A 59 11.85 7.20 -24.09
C SER A 59 11.10 6.33 -25.10
N SER A 60 9.97 5.73 -24.69
CA SER A 60 9.04 5.01 -25.56
C SER A 60 7.60 5.42 -25.25
N SER A 61 6.81 4.55 -24.62
CA SER A 61 5.47 4.87 -24.13
C SER A 61 5.50 5.02 -22.61
N MET A 62 4.78 5.99 -22.05
CA MET A 62 4.65 6.11 -20.59
C MET A 62 3.95 4.87 -20.02
N LYS A 63 2.96 4.34 -20.74
CA LYS A 63 2.23 3.13 -20.36
C LYS A 63 3.16 1.92 -20.22
N SER A 64 4.03 1.67 -21.21
CA SER A 64 4.95 0.53 -21.17
C SER A 64 5.99 0.63 -20.05
N VAL A 65 6.49 1.83 -19.77
CA VAL A 65 7.43 2.05 -18.66
C VAL A 65 6.76 1.77 -17.31
N ILE A 66 5.53 2.25 -17.11
CA ILE A 66 4.76 2.01 -15.88
C ILE A 66 4.41 0.51 -15.73
N GLU A 67 3.97 -0.15 -16.80
CA GLU A 67 3.67 -1.59 -16.79
C GLU A 67 4.91 -2.41 -16.42
N ARG A 68 6.07 -2.10 -17.03
CA ARG A 68 7.33 -2.76 -16.68
C ARG A 68 7.72 -2.55 -15.22
N TYR A 69 7.56 -1.33 -14.70
CA TYR A 69 7.83 -1.05 -13.29
C TYR A 69 6.93 -1.86 -12.35
N ASN A 70 5.62 -1.89 -12.60
CA ASN A 70 4.67 -2.63 -11.76
C ASN A 70 4.99 -4.13 -11.75
N LYS A 71 5.26 -4.72 -12.92
CA LYS A 71 5.67 -6.13 -13.04
C LYS A 71 6.91 -6.43 -12.19
N MET A 72 7.97 -5.62 -12.30
CA MET A 72 9.20 -5.84 -11.53
C MET A 72 8.98 -5.62 -10.02
N LYS A 73 8.12 -4.68 -9.64
CA LYS A 73 7.77 -4.43 -8.24
C LYS A 73 7.04 -5.63 -7.63
N GLU A 74 6.13 -6.24 -8.37
CA GLU A 74 5.40 -7.44 -7.95
C GLU A 74 6.34 -8.64 -7.79
N GLU A 75 7.20 -8.90 -8.78
CA GLU A 75 8.21 -9.97 -8.71
C GLU A 75 9.19 -9.77 -7.53
N HIS A 76 9.64 -8.54 -7.30
CA HIS A 76 10.51 -8.23 -6.16
C HIS A 76 9.79 -8.36 -4.81
N HIS A 77 8.48 -8.13 -4.75
CA HIS A 77 7.68 -8.39 -3.56
C HIS A 77 7.59 -9.90 -3.27
N GLN A 78 7.41 -10.72 -4.32
CA GLN A 78 7.36 -12.19 -4.20
C GLN A 78 8.70 -12.77 -3.71
N LEU A 79 9.84 -12.21 -4.13
CA LEU A 79 11.17 -12.64 -3.67
C LEU A 79 11.46 -12.30 -2.20
N LEU A 80 10.82 -11.27 -1.64
CA LEU A 80 10.91 -10.92 -0.21
C LEU A 80 9.88 -11.66 0.66
N ASN A 81 8.97 -12.43 0.04
CA ASN A 81 7.77 -12.99 0.66
C ASN A 81 7.79 -14.43 1.18
N PRO A 82 8.89 -15.21 1.30
CA PRO A 82 8.82 -16.48 2.03
C PRO A 82 8.35 -16.28 3.47
N ILE A 83 8.66 -15.12 4.07
CA ILE A 83 8.32 -14.81 5.47
C ILE A 83 6.88 -14.28 5.59
N SER A 84 6.37 -13.56 4.58
CA SER A 84 4.99 -13.03 4.61
C SER A 84 3.98 -14.17 4.42
N GLU A 85 4.22 -15.06 3.46
CA GLU A 85 3.32 -16.19 3.19
C GLU A 85 3.23 -17.15 4.38
N VAL A 86 4.36 -17.42 5.06
CA VAL A 86 4.38 -18.22 6.29
C VAL A 86 3.61 -17.53 7.43
N LYS A 87 3.75 -16.21 7.58
CA LYS A 87 3.00 -15.46 8.61
C LYS A 87 1.50 -15.45 8.33
N ASP A 88 1.10 -15.26 7.07
CA ASP A 88 -0.30 -15.27 6.66
C ASP A 88 -0.91 -16.68 6.85
N GLN A 89 -0.15 -17.73 6.56
CA GLN A 89 -0.55 -19.12 6.81
C GLN A 89 -0.74 -19.39 8.31
N ILE A 90 0.20 -18.98 9.15
CA ILE A 90 0.12 -19.12 10.62
C ILE A 90 -1.10 -18.38 11.17
N LEU A 91 -1.32 -17.12 10.75
CA LEU A 91 -2.49 -16.34 11.18
C LEU A 91 -3.79 -17.02 10.76
N THR A 92 -3.84 -17.55 9.54
CA THR A 92 -5.03 -18.24 9.02
C THR A 92 -5.35 -19.50 9.84
N ASP A 93 -4.33 -20.27 10.23
CA ASP A 93 -4.51 -21.45 11.07
C ASP A 93 -4.93 -21.07 12.50
N GLU A 94 -4.40 -19.98 13.05
CA GLU A 94 -4.79 -19.47 14.37
C GLU A 94 -6.26 -18.98 14.40
N ILE A 95 -6.69 -18.27 13.34
CA ILE A 95 -8.11 -17.88 13.15
C ILE A 95 -9.01 -19.12 13.07
N ARG A 96 -8.56 -20.18 12.38
CA ARG A 96 -9.35 -21.42 12.25
C ARG A 96 -9.52 -22.11 13.62
N GLU A 97 -8.46 -22.19 14.41
CA GLU A 97 -8.51 -22.80 15.75
C GLU A 97 -9.35 -21.98 16.73
N LEU A 98 -9.24 -20.65 16.71
CA LEU A 98 -10.08 -19.78 17.53
C LEU A 98 -11.57 -19.94 17.19
N ASN A 99 -11.91 -20.03 15.91
CA ASN A 99 -13.29 -20.26 15.48
C ASN A 99 -13.83 -21.61 15.96
N LYS A 100 -13.03 -22.69 15.91
CA LYS A 100 -13.42 -23.99 16.47
C LYS A 100 -13.68 -23.91 17.97
N LYS A 101 -12.78 -23.27 18.72
CA LYS A 101 -12.94 -23.10 20.19
C LYS A 101 -14.18 -22.27 20.51
N GLY A 102 -14.42 -21.19 19.77
CA GLY A 102 -15.63 -20.37 19.91
C GLY A 102 -16.92 -21.17 19.71
N ASN A 103 -16.95 -22.03 18.68
CA ASN A 103 -18.11 -22.90 18.41
C ASN A 103 -18.33 -23.92 19.53
N LEU A 104 -17.26 -24.52 20.07
CA LEU A 104 -17.37 -25.50 21.16
C LEU A 104 -17.90 -24.84 22.45
N ILE A 105 -17.33 -23.70 22.83
CA ILE A 105 -17.78 -22.92 24.00
C ILE A 105 -19.26 -22.51 23.83
N HIS A 106 -19.66 -22.12 22.62
CA HIS A 106 -21.04 -21.79 22.34
C HIS A 106 -21.99 -22.99 22.55
N GLN A 107 -21.59 -24.19 22.10
CA GLN A 107 -22.37 -25.41 22.32
C GLN A 107 -22.46 -25.78 23.80
N GLU A 108 -21.34 -25.73 24.53
CA GLU A 108 -21.31 -26.01 25.97
C GLU A 108 -22.20 -25.04 26.75
N ASN A 109 -22.18 -23.75 26.40
CA ASN A 109 -23.06 -22.76 27.01
C ASN A 109 -24.54 -23.07 26.78
N ILE A 110 -24.93 -23.46 25.56
CA ILE A 110 -26.31 -23.86 25.27
C ILE A 110 -26.74 -25.05 26.13
N GLU A 111 -25.85 -26.03 26.30
CA GLU A 111 -26.14 -27.22 27.13
C GLU A 111 -26.26 -26.87 28.62
N LEU A 112 -25.40 -25.98 29.11
CA LEU A 112 -25.47 -25.47 30.48
C LEU A 112 -26.78 -24.73 30.75
N TYR A 113 -27.22 -23.85 29.85
CA TYR A 113 -28.51 -23.18 30.00
C TYR A 113 -29.68 -24.18 30.09
N LYS A 114 -29.67 -25.22 29.25
CA LYS A 114 -30.69 -26.29 29.32
C LYS A 114 -30.67 -27.03 30.66
N LYS A 115 -29.49 -27.31 31.21
CA LYS A 115 -29.36 -27.97 32.53
C LYS A 115 -29.86 -27.07 33.66
N VAL A 116 -29.55 -25.78 33.63
CA VAL A 116 -30.04 -24.80 34.62
C VAL A 116 -31.57 -24.74 34.60
N ASP A 117 -32.18 -24.65 33.43
CA ASP A 117 -33.65 -24.64 33.30
C ASP A 117 -34.31 -25.91 33.87
N LEU A 118 -33.72 -27.08 33.65
CA LEU A 118 -34.22 -28.35 34.18
C LEU A 118 -34.13 -28.37 35.72
N LEU A 119 -33.00 -27.96 36.29
CA LEU A 119 -32.81 -27.89 37.74
C LEU A 119 -33.77 -26.90 38.40
N GLN A 120 -34.08 -25.79 37.75
CA GLN A 120 -35.07 -24.83 38.24
C GLN A 120 -36.48 -25.44 38.29
N LYS A 121 -36.85 -26.23 37.30
CA LYS A 121 -38.14 -26.94 37.29
C LYS A 121 -38.22 -28.00 38.38
N GLU A 122 -37.18 -28.82 38.52
CA GLU A 122 -37.13 -29.87 39.55
C GLU A 122 -37.19 -29.28 40.97
N ASN A 123 -36.48 -28.16 41.21
CA ASN A 123 -36.56 -27.44 42.49
C ASN A 123 -37.96 -26.88 42.77
N MET A 124 -38.69 -26.37 41.76
CA MET A 124 -40.07 -25.91 41.96
C MET A 124 -41.01 -27.07 42.31
N GLU A 125 -40.86 -28.22 41.65
CA GLU A 125 -41.66 -29.42 41.95
C GLU A 125 -41.41 -29.94 43.38
N LEU A 126 -40.16 -29.88 43.85
CA LEU A 126 -39.81 -30.26 45.22
C LEU A 126 -40.35 -29.30 46.28
N GLN A 127 -40.52 -28.01 45.98
CA GLN A 127 -41.09 -27.02 46.92
C GLN A 127 -42.63 -27.12 47.06
N ILE A 128 -43.31 -27.90 46.21
CA ILE A 128 -44.77 -28.09 46.25
C ILE A 128 -45.16 -29.35 47.06
N LYS A 129 -44.20 -30.20 47.43
CA LYS A 129 -44.39 -31.37 48.32
C LYS A 129 -44.13 -31.02 49.78
#